data_AF-A0A2B7Y8G4-F1
#
_entry.id   AF-A0A2B7Y8G4-F1
#
_cell.length_a   1.000
_cell.length_b   1.000
_cell.length_c   1.000
_cell.angle_alpha   90.00
_cell.angle_beta   90.00
_cell.angle_gamma   90.00
#
_symmetry.space_group_name_H-M   'P 1'
#
loop_
_entity.id
_entity.type
_entity.pdbx_description
1 polymer ?
#
loop_
_entity_poly.entity_id
_entity_poly.type
_entity_poly.pdbx_seq_one_letter_code
_entity_poly.pdbx_strand_id
1 'polypeptide(L)'
;MPLTSDKYISSAIFEAVHNAVLGAAVWGYLHRLLQVYAEISDDQPSSAIILQEISNVCYSELDRVRKLFKRYVQMCTGAKYFKRVSGAYDNGVARVTMKVKPETLMRDNPHLYFILSLCRPEADVNRVTDRVKKLNDISQTRPMDMNDSEFDSFCDLAVAASFIQAFPKKGQTYISKSKALHDEIDTLKANIDLSSFAVPIDNLLEPGMAVGALDSLNRFIIDKAGSSLGFLYQDLGDDCLLENGKEMFVSAPAPSTVKSPSQAPVVEQRREKNKTRPPHSSIYTIDPNETRSLQPEAKARSPPLKVKPSIIEVFSTIFSRSQARGSLSWTAFRSAMTALKFSVKPGAGSANSFFPPEGFGVRKSFTVHQPHQSQIEGYRLLYGWGMDSFEQES
;
A
#
# COMPACT_ATOMS: atom_id res chain seq x y z
N MET A 1 1.74 -14.23 -21.93
CA MET A 1 2.16 -13.00 -22.64
C MET A 1 2.11 -11.85 -21.66
N PRO A 2 3.12 -10.96 -21.62
CA PRO A 2 3.07 -9.76 -20.81
C PRO A 2 1.88 -8.89 -21.24
N LEU A 3 1.12 -8.38 -20.29
CA LEU A 3 0.04 -7.43 -20.57
C LEU A 3 0.67 -6.07 -20.94
N THR A 4 -0.01 -5.28 -21.77
CA THR A 4 0.43 -3.92 -22.13
C THR A 4 0.62 -3.00 -20.90
N SER A 5 0.03 -3.37 -19.77
CA SER A 5 0.18 -2.71 -18.47
C SER A 5 1.48 -3.06 -17.74
N ASP A 6 2.16 -4.15 -18.09
CA ASP A 6 3.27 -4.69 -17.31
C ASP A 6 4.47 -3.73 -17.25
N LYS A 7 4.65 -2.91 -18.30
CA LYS A 7 5.65 -1.85 -18.34
C LYS A 7 5.49 -0.79 -17.24
N TYR A 8 4.34 -0.72 -16.56
CA TYR A 8 4.09 0.22 -15.47
C TYR A 8 4.27 -0.40 -14.09
N ILE A 9 4.50 -1.72 -13.99
CA ILE A 9 4.56 -2.41 -12.69
C ILE A 9 5.73 -1.92 -11.84
N SER A 10 6.94 -1.82 -12.40
CA SER A 10 8.13 -1.35 -11.67
C SER A 10 7.89 0.04 -11.06
N SER A 11 7.34 0.97 -11.85
CA SER A 11 7.02 2.32 -11.37
C SER A 11 5.89 2.33 -10.34
N ALA A 12 4.89 1.44 -10.45
CA ALA A 12 3.82 1.34 -9.46
C ALA A 12 4.33 0.84 -8.11
N ILE A 13 5.25 -0.13 -8.10
CA ILE A 13 5.89 -0.63 -6.88
C ILE A 13 6.76 0.45 -6.25
N PHE A 14 7.56 1.16 -7.06
CA PHE A 14 8.33 2.31 -6.61
C PHE A 14 7.46 3.34 -5.89
N GLU A 15 6.35 3.75 -6.52
CA GLU A 15 5.41 4.72 -5.93
C GLU A 15 4.81 4.20 -4.62
N ALA A 16 4.43 2.92 -4.56
CA ALA A 16 3.82 2.33 -3.37
C ALA A 16 4.81 2.36 -2.18
N VAL A 17 6.05 1.92 -2.40
CA VAL A 17 7.09 1.92 -1.37
C VAL A 17 7.47 3.33 -0.95
N HIS A 18 7.67 4.25 -1.91
CA HIS A 18 8.01 5.64 -1.62
C HIS A 18 6.91 6.34 -0.80
N ASN A 19 5.63 6.13 -1.15
CA ASN A 19 4.51 6.68 -0.39
C ASN A 19 4.40 6.10 1.03
N ALA A 20 4.71 4.81 1.20
CA ALA A 20 4.71 4.18 2.52
C ALA A 20 5.81 4.75 3.42
N VAL A 21 7.06 4.86 2.92
CA VAL A 21 8.18 5.46 3.68
C VAL A 21 7.90 6.92 3.99
N LEU A 22 7.39 7.69 3.03
CA LEU A 22 7.05 9.09 3.24
C LEU A 22 5.98 9.25 4.33
N GLY A 23 4.94 8.41 4.33
CA GLY A 23 3.92 8.41 5.38
C GLY A 23 4.52 8.14 6.75
N ALA A 24 5.32 7.07 6.89
CA ALA A 24 6.00 6.73 8.14
C ALA A 24 6.91 7.89 8.62
N ALA A 25 7.64 8.51 7.71
CA ALA A 25 8.53 9.63 8.02
C ALA A 25 7.79 10.88 8.49
N VAL A 26 6.65 11.22 7.87
CA VAL A 26 5.81 12.34 8.27
C VAL A 26 5.28 12.15 9.69
N TRP A 27 4.74 10.97 10.00
CA TRP A 27 4.24 10.66 11.35
C TRP A 27 5.37 10.58 12.38
N GLY A 28 6.54 10.04 12.01
CA GLY A 28 7.71 10.03 12.88
C GLY A 28 8.28 11.43 13.16
N TYR A 29 8.28 12.33 12.18
CA TYR A 29 8.63 13.74 12.39
C TYR A 29 7.61 14.44 13.28
N LEU A 30 6.32 14.22 13.05
CA LEU A 30 5.25 14.77 13.88
C LEU A 30 5.35 14.32 15.35
N HIS A 31 5.62 13.03 15.59
CA HIS A 31 5.87 12.50 16.93
C HIS A 31 7.01 13.24 17.63
N ARG A 32 8.13 13.47 16.94
CA ARG A 32 9.27 14.21 17.50
C ARG A 32 8.95 15.67 17.79
N LEU A 33 8.18 16.34 16.93
CA LEU A 33 7.70 17.70 17.20
C LEU A 33 6.82 17.76 18.44
N LEU A 34 5.95 16.75 18.65
CA LEU A 34 5.10 16.66 19.85
C LEU A 34 5.93 16.41 21.11
N GLN A 35 6.99 15.60 21.04
CA GLN A 35 7.92 15.41 22.16
C GLN A 35 8.60 16.72 22.54
N VAL A 36 9.13 17.44 21.55
CA VAL A 36 9.74 18.76 21.75
C VAL A 36 8.72 19.74 22.35
N TYR A 37 7.49 19.75 21.84
CA TYR A 37 6.42 20.62 22.36
C TYR A 37 6.08 20.30 23.82
N ALA A 38 6.02 19.03 24.20
CA ALA A 38 5.72 18.60 25.56
C ALA A 38 6.80 19.01 26.58
N GLU A 39 8.03 19.25 26.13
CA GLU A 39 9.17 19.67 26.97
C GLU A 39 9.29 21.20 27.08
N ILE A 40 8.65 21.96 26.20
CA ILE A 40 8.70 23.43 26.15
C ILE A 40 7.64 24.03 27.10
N SER A 41 8.01 25.06 27.87
CA SER A 41 7.02 25.85 28.63
C SER A 41 6.12 26.65 27.69
N ASP A 42 4.82 26.72 27.99
CA ASP A 42 3.81 27.43 27.17
C ASP A 42 4.18 28.90 26.89
N ASP A 43 4.95 29.53 27.79
CA ASP A 43 5.35 30.93 27.70
C ASP A 43 6.54 31.18 26.74
N GLN A 44 7.21 30.12 26.29
CA GLN A 44 8.35 30.29 25.40
C GLN A 44 7.90 30.61 23.97
N PRO A 45 8.49 31.62 23.30
CA PRO A 45 8.21 31.92 21.88
C PRO A 45 8.41 30.72 20.94
N SER A 46 9.24 29.76 21.35
CA SER A 46 9.48 28.50 20.65
C SER A 46 8.26 27.58 20.59
N SER A 47 7.37 27.63 21.58
CA SER A 47 6.11 26.88 21.62
C SER A 47 5.25 27.19 20.39
N ALA A 48 5.16 28.48 20.04
CA ALA A 48 4.43 28.93 18.85
C ALA A 48 5.05 28.41 17.55
N ILE A 49 6.38 28.37 17.45
CA ILE A 49 7.09 27.86 16.25
C ILE A 49 6.84 26.36 16.08
N ILE A 50 6.94 25.57 17.15
CA ILE A 50 6.73 24.12 17.11
C ILE A 50 5.26 23.78 16.81
N LEU A 51 4.30 24.43 17.49
CA LEU A 51 2.88 24.30 17.15
C LEU A 51 2.60 24.65 15.69
N GLN A 52 3.32 25.65 15.20
CA GLN A 52 3.14 26.07 13.82
C GLN A 52 3.60 25.00 12.84
N GLU A 53 4.76 24.41 13.10
CA GLU A 53 5.32 23.32 12.32
C GLU A 53 4.43 22.07 12.37
N ILE A 54 3.95 21.70 13.56
CA ILE A 54 2.98 20.60 13.76
C ILE A 54 1.78 20.79 12.84
N SER A 55 1.17 21.98 12.87
CA SER A 55 0.02 22.29 12.02
C SER A 55 0.32 22.08 10.53
N ASN A 56 1.47 22.57 10.06
CA ASN A 56 1.87 22.45 8.66
C ASN A 56 2.02 21.01 8.21
N VAL A 57 2.74 20.22 8.98
CA VAL A 57 2.95 18.79 8.72
C VAL A 57 1.60 18.08 8.62
N CYS A 58 0.69 18.35 9.55
CA CYS A 58 -0.63 17.74 9.55
C CYS A 58 -1.48 18.15 8.33
N TYR A 59 -1.54 19.43 7.98
CA TYR A 59 -2.28 19.88 6.80
C TYR A 59 -1.72 19.33 5.48
N SER A 60 -0.40 19.23 5.37
CA SER A 60 0.26 18.59 4.24
C SER A 60 -0.07 17.09 4.18
N GLU A 61 -0.05 16.42 5.33
CA GLU A 61 -0.37 15.00 5.42
C GLU A 61 -1.82 14.72 5.02
N LEU A 62 -2.77 15.55 5.47
CA LEU A 62 -4.18 15.44 5.07
C LEU A 62 -4.35 15.55 3.55
N ASP A 63 -3.62 16.45 2.89
CA ASP A 63 -3.66 16.55 1.43
C ASP A 63 -3.05 15.30 0.75
N ARG A 64 -1.94 14.77 1.29
CA ARG A 64 -1.27 13.56 0.80
C ARG A 64 -2.19 12.34 0.89
N VAL A 65 -2.72 12.03 2.08
CA VAL A 65 -3.58 10.86 2.29
C VAL A 65 -4.90 11.00 1.52
N ARG A 66 -5.41 12.22 1.33
CA ARG A 66 -6.57 12.46 0.46
C ARG A 66 -6.30 12.11 -0.99
N LYS A 67 -5.12 12.50 -1.54
CA LYS A 67 -4.73 12.14 -2.91
C LYS A 67 -4.60 10.63 -3.07
N LEU A 68 -4.07 9.94 -2.06
CA LEU A 68 -3.96 8.48 -2.03
C LEU A 68 -5.34 7.81 -1.98
N PHE A 69 -6.21 8.25 -1.07
CA PHE A 69 -7.59 7.78 -0.98
C PHE A 69 -8.34 7.98 -2.31
N LYS A 70 -8.24 9.17 -2.91
CA LYS A 70 -8.82 9.47 -4.22
C LYS A 70 -8.34 8.49 -5.30
N ARG A 71 -7.05 8.13 -5.31
CA ARG A 71 -6.49 7.17 -6.26
C ARG A 71 -7.14 5.78 -6.08
N TYR A 72 -7.24 5.28 -4.85
CA TYR A 72 -7.86 3.98 -4.60
C TYR A 72 -9.35 3.97 -4.95
N VAL A 73 -10.10 5.00 -4.56
CA VAL A 73 -11.51 5.18 -4.96
C VAL A 73 -11.65 5.17 -6.49
N GLN A 74 -10.77 5.86 -7.22
CA GLN A 74 -10.80 5.90 -8.69
C GLN A 74 -10.51 4.54 -9.34
N MET A 75 -9.74 3.68 -8.68
CA MET A 75 -9.38 2.35 -9.18
C MET A 75 -10.36 1.26 -8.74
N CYS A 76 -11.12 1.49 -7.67
CA CYS A 76 -11.95 0.49 -7.00
C CYS A 76 -13.44 0.89 -7.06
N THR A 77 -14.05 1.29 -5.94
CA THR A 77 -15.50 1.60 -5.85
C THR A 77 -15.98 2.61 -6.89
N GLY A 78 -15.14 3.58 -7.24
CA GLY A 78 -15.42 4.64 -8.19
C GLY A 78 -15.12 4.29 -9.65
N ALA A 79 -14.44 3.17 -9.95
CA ALA A 79 -13.84 2.91 -11.26
C ALA A 79 -14.81 3.09 -12.45
N LYS A 80 -16.06 2.64 -12.30
CA LYS A 80 -17.08 2.76 -13.36
C LYS A 80 -17.47 4.22 -13.66
N TYR A 81 -17.31 5.12 -12.71
CA TYR A 81 -17.67 6.54 -12.80
C TYR A 81 -16.55 7.44 -13.32
N PHE A 82 -15.35 6.90 -13.49
CA PHE A 82 -14.20 7.66 -13.98
C PHE A 82 -13.78 7.22 -15.37
N LYS A 83 -13.25 8.18 -16.14
CA LYS A 83 -12.64 7.94 -17.46
C LYS A 83 -11.28 8.64 -17.50
N ARG A 84 -10.26 7.91 -17.95
CA ARG A 84 -8.96 8.51 -18.28
C ARG A 84 -9.09 9.34 -19.55
N VAL A 85 -8.58 10.55 -19.53
CA VAL A 85 -8.49 11.42 -20.71
C VAL A 85 -7.25 10.99 -21.49
N SER A 86 -7.46 10.51 -22.73
CA SER A 86 -6.35 10.05 -23.57
C SER A 86 -5.38 11.19 -23.85
N GLY A 87 -4.07 10.92 -23.73
CA GLY A 87 -3.00 11.90 -24.01
C GLY A 87 -2.88 13.06 -23.02
N ALA A 88 -3.75 13.16 -22.01
CA ALA A 88 -3.69 14.24 -21.02
C ALA A 88 -3.06 13.74 -19.71
N TYR A 89 -2.07 14.48 -19.23
CA TYR A 89 -1.33 14.20 -18.00
C TYR A 89 -1.20 15.49 -17.17
N ASP A 90 -1.39 15.37 -15.87
CA ASP A 90 -1.18 16.40 -14.87
C ASP A 90 0.05 15.99 -14.06
N ASN A 91 1.20 16.65 -14.29
CA ASN A 91 2.49 16.33 -13.65
C ASN A 91 2.87 14.84 -13.78
N GLY A 92 2.78 14.29 -14.99
CA GLY A 92 3.09 12.87 -15.24
C GLY A 92 2.00 11.87 -14.81
N VAL A 93 0.98 12.32 -14.08
CA VAL A 93 -0.17 11.50 -13.70
C VAL A 93 -1.26 11.61 -14.76
N ALA A 94 -1.82 10.47 -15.18
CA ALA A 94 -2.91 10.48 -16.15
C ALA A 94 -4.10 11.30 -15.67
N ARG A 95 -4.59 12.23 -16.50
CA ARG A 95 -5.78 13.01 -16.16
C ARG A 95 -7.02 12.11 -16.19
N VAL A 96 -7.83 12.18 -15.14
CA VAL A 96 -9.07 11.40 -15.00
C VAL A 96 -10.24 12.34 -14.77
N THR A 97 -11.34 12.13 -15.49
CA THR A 97 -12.58 12.89 -15.36
C THR A 97 -13.74 12.00 -14.92
N MET A 98 -14.71 12.58 -14.20
CA MET A 98 -15.95 11.87 -13.87
C MET A 98 -16.88 11.84 -15.07
N LYS A 99 -17.51 10.68 -15.30
CA LYS A 99 -18.53 10.46 -16.34
C LYS A 99 -19.90 11.02 -15.95
N VAL A 100 -20.14 11.21 -14.65
CA VAL A 100 -21.43 11.64 -14.09
C VAL A 100 -21.27 12.88 -13.23
N LYS A 101 -22.35 13.66 -13.11
CA LYS A 101 -22.42 14.76 -12.15
C LYS A 101 -22.50 14.19 -10.73
N PRO A 102 -21.62 14.57 -9.81
CA PRO A 102 -21.58 14.00 -8.46
C PRO A 102 -22.92 14.07 -7.72
N GLU A 103 -23.72 15.11 -7.95
CA GLU A 103 -25.01 15.34 -7.28
C GLU A 103 -26.03 14.23 -7.58
N THR A 104 -25.92 13.58 -8.74
CA THR A 104 -26.77 12.43 -9.10
C THR A 104 -26.55 11.24 -8.17
N LEU A 105 -25.31 11.05 -7.70
CA LEU A 105 -24.97 9.96 -6.77
C LEU A 105 -25.59 10.16 -5.39
N MET A 106 -26.02 11.37 -5.02
CA MET A 106 -26.63 11.61 -3.72
C MET A 106 -27.92 10.79 -3.53
N ARG A 107 -28.64 10.50 -4.62
CA ARG A 107 -29.84 9.64 -4.61
C ARG A 107 -29.50 8.18 -4.95
N ASP A 108 -28.70 7.98 -5.99
CA ASP A 108 -28.46 6.66 -6.58
C ASP A 108 -27.46 5.82 -5.78
N ASN A 109 -26.47 6.47 -5.16
CA ASN A 109 -25.43 5.83 -4.36
C ASN A 109 -24.86 6.82 -3.32
N PRO A 110 -25.58 7.06 -2.21
CA PRO A 110 -25.19 8.04 -1.20
C PRO A 110 -23.82 7.73 -0.58
N HIS A 111 -23.44 6.45 -0.43
CA HIS A 111 -22.10 6.07 0.02
C HIS A 111 -21.02 6.65 -0.88
N LEU A 112 -21.12 6.38 -2.18
CA LEU A 112 -20.14 6.86 -3.14
C LEU A 112 -20.14 8.39 -3.23
N TYR A 113 -21.29 9.05 -3.08
CA TYR A 113 -21.36 10.50 -3.00
C TYR A 113 -20.49 11.05 -1.87
N PHE A 114 -20.61 10.50 -0.66
CA PHE A 114 -19.80 10.96 0.48
C PHE A 114 -18.31 10.60 0.32
N ILE A 115 -17.98 9.41 -0.18
CA ILE A 115 -16.60 9.00 -0.52
C ILE A 115 -15.96 10.00 -1.50
N LEU A 116 -16.66 10.34 -2.59
CA LEU A 116 -16.18 11.29 -3.58
C LEU A 116 -16.09 12.72 -3.04
N SER A 117 -16.92 13.08 -2.08
CA SER A 117 -16.85 14.38 -1.41
C SER A 117 -15.59 14.51 -0.53
N LEU A 118 -15.09 13.40 0.02
CA LEU A 118 -13.83 13.34 0.77
C LEU A 118 -12.61 13.42 -0.14
N CYS A 119 -12.72 12.99 -1.39
CA CYS A 119 -11.67 13.06 -2.41
C CYS A 119 -11.40 14.48 -2.95
N ARG A 120 -12.27 15.46 -2.64
CA ARG A 120 -12.10 16.84 -3.12
C ARG A 120 -11.20 17.63 -2.18
N PRO A 121 -10.34 18.52 -2.71
CA PRO A 121 -9.64 19.50 -1.88
C PRO A 121 -10.66 20.26 -1.03
N GLU A 122 -10.50 20.20 0.28
CA GLU A 122 -11.36 20.87 1.25
C GLU A 122 -10.46 21.59 2.24
N ALA A 123 -10.60 22.92 2.30
CA ALA A 123 -9.81 23.75 3.18
C ALA A 123 -10.31 23.65 4.63
N ASP A 124 -11.59 23.35 4.84
CA ASP A 124 -12.19 23.23 6.17
C ASP A 124 -12.19 21.78 6.67
N VAL A 125 -11.35 21.52 7.67
CA VAL A 125 -11.18 20.19 8.28
C VAL A 125 -12.43 19.75 9.02
N ASN A 126 -13.24 20.68 9.53
CA ASN A 126 -14.51 20.34 10.18
C ASN A 126 -15.47 19.71 9.17
N ARG A 127 -15.51 20.25 7.94
CA ARG A 127 -16.32 19.68 6.86
C ARG A 127 -15.82 18.31 6.42
N VAL A 128 -14.51 18.07 6.47
CA VAL A 128 -13.94 16.73 6.22
C VAL A 128 -14.41 15.76 7.31
N THR A 129 -14.28 16.14 8.57
CA THR A 129 -14.67 15.33 9.74
C THR A 129 -16.17 15.04 9.74
N ASP A 130 -17.01 16.03 9.43
CA ASP A 130 -18.46 15.85 9.31
C ASP A 130 -18.82 14.87 8.19
N ARG A 131 -18.08 14.88 7.08
CA ARG A 131 -18.28 13.92 5.98
C ARG A 131 -17.84 12.51 6.39
N VAL A 132 -16.74 12.37 7.14
CA VAL A 132 -16.31 11.09 7.71
C VAL A 132 -17.39 10.53 8.64
N LYS A 133 -17.93 11.35 9.55
CA LYS A 133 -19.02 10.96 10.44
C LYS A 133 -20.26 10.52 9.67
N LYS A 134 -20.71 11.32 8.70
CA LYS A 134 -21.86 10.95 7.85
C LYS A 134 -21.64 9.64 7.11
N LEU A 135 -20.44 9.40 6.59
CA LEU A 135 -20.12 8.15 5.90
C LEU A 135 -20.15 6.94 6.86
N ASN A 136 -19.66 7.12 8.09
CA ASN A 136 -19.75 6.13 9.15
C ASN A 136 -21.22 5.83 9.53
N ASP A 137 -22.06 6.85 9.70
CA ASP A 137 -23.47 6.69 10.03
C ASP A 137 -24.23 5.88 8.96
N ILE A 138 -23.97 6.17 7.67
CA ILE A 138 -24.56 5.40 6.57
C ILE A 138 -24.02 3.96 6.58
N SER A 139 -22.74 3.77 6.89
CA SER A 139 -22.11 2.43 6.94
C SER A 139 -22.70 1.49 7.97
N GLN A 140 -23.26 2.02 9.06
CA GLN A 140 -23.96 1.23 10.08
C GLN A 140 -25.25 0.60 9.53
N THR A 141 -25.88 1.24 8.55
CA THR A 141 -27.11 0.75 7.92
C THR A 141 -26.85 -0.11 6.68
N ARG A 142 -25.72 0.10 6.02
CA ARG A 142 -25.30 -0.64 4.83
C ARG A 142 -23.78 -0.72 4.78
N PRO A 143 -23.17 -1.92 4.83
CA PRO A 143 -21.72 -2.07 4.80
C PRO A 143 -21.10 -1.38 3.58
N MET A 144 -19.96 -0.72 3.80
CA MET A 144 -19.18 -0.12 2.73
C MET A 144 -18.48 -1.23 1.94
N ASP A 145 -18.71 -1.26 0.62
CA ASP A 145 -18.05 -2.21 -0.28
C ASP A 145 -16.70 -1.64 -0.73
N MET A 146 -15.82 -1.38 0.24
CA MET A 146 -14.43 -0.96 -0.01
C MET A 146 -13.52 -2.17 0.03
N ASN A 147 -12.48 -2.17 -0.80
CA ASN A 147 -11.38 -3.12 -0.61
C ASN A 147 -10.42 -2.62 0.49
N ASP A 148 -9.50 -3.48 0.90
CA ASP A 148 -8.57 -3.20 2.00
C ASP A 148 -7.78 -1.90 1.76
N SER A 149 -7.23 -1.68 0.57
CA SER A 149 -6.45 -0.46 0.28
C SER A 149 -7.27 0.83 0.29
N GLU A 150 -8.51 0.77 -0.19
CA GLU A 150 -9.44 1.91 -0.13
C GLU A 150 -9.86 2.20 1.31
N PHE A 151 -10.07 1.14 2.11
CA PHE A 151 -10.42 1.26 3.52
C PHE A 151 -9.25 1.80 4.36
N ASP A 152 -8.03 1.28 4.18
CA ASP A 152 -6.83 1.75 4.88
C ASP A 152 -6.58 3.23 4.60
N SER A 153 -6.65 3.64 3.33
CA SER A 153 -6.48 5.05 2.97
C SER A 153 -7.63 5.96 3.44
N PHE A 154 -8.84 5.43 3.65
CA PHE A 154 -9.91 6.12 4.34
C PHE A 154 -9.60 6.30 5.84
N CYS A 155 -9.09 5.26 6.50
CA CYS A 155 -8.67 5.33 7.90
C CYS A 155 -7.56 6.37 8.09
N ASP A 156 -6.54 6.37 7.23
CA ASP A 156 -5.47 7.38 7.25
C ASP A 156 -6.04 8.82 7.12
N LEU A 157 -7.00 9.02 6.21
CA LEU A 157 -7.68 10.30 6.04
C LEU A 157 -8.47 10.71 7.29
N ALA A 158 -9.19 9.78 7.89
CA ALA A 158 -9.98 10.03 9.10
C ALA A 158 -9.08 10.38 10.30
N VAL A 159 -7.96 9.67 10.47
CA VAL A 159 -6.96 9.94 11.51
C VAL A 159 -6.34 11.31 11.30
N ALA A 160 -5.85 11.61 10.09
CA ALA A 160 -5.25 12.91 9.77
C ALA A 160 -6.23 14.07 9.99
N ALA A 161 -7.49 13.94 9.54
CA ALA A 161 -8.51 14.96 9.71
C ALA A 161 -8.84 15.21 11.19
N SER A 162 -9.01 14.14 11.98
CA SER A 162 -9.31 14.25 13.41
C SER A 162 -8.16 14.90 14.18
N PHE A 163 -6.92 14.56 13.82
CA PHE A 163 -5.72 15.09 14.47
C PHE A 163 -5.54 16.61 14.23
N ILE A 164 -5.83 17.09 13.02
CA ILE A 164 -5.69 18.51 12.65
C ILE A 164 -6.65 19.42 13.41
N GLN A 165 -7.82 18.93 13.84
CA GLN A 165 -8.77 19.77 14.60
C GLN A 165 -8.17 20.38 15.87
N ALA A 166 -7.04 19.85 16.35
CA ALA A 166 -6.31 20.37 17.50
C ALA A 166 -5.37 21.56 17.18
N PHE A 167 -5.13 21.94 15.91
CA PHE A 167 -4.06 22.89 15.55
C PHE A 167 -4.49 24.01 14.56
N PRO A 168 -4.03 25.27 14.76
CA PRO A 168 -4.31 26.39 13.86
C PRO A 168 -3.35 26.45 12.65
N LYS A 169 -3.83 26.83 11.46
CA LYS A 169 -3.02 26.94 10.21
C LYS A 169 -1.99 28.08 10.24
N LYS A 170 -0.76 27.86 9.72
CA LYS A 170 0.23 28.87 9.18
C LYS A 170 1.65 28.26 8.96
N GLY A 171 2.49 28.73 8.02
CA GLY A 171 3.95 28.41 7.93
C GLY A 171 4.38 27.32 6.92
N GLN A 172 5.67 27.21 6.56
CA GLN A 172 6.11 26.51 5.33
C GLN A 172 7.50 25.79 5.30
N THR A 173 8.23 25.62 6.41
CA THR A 173 9.65 25.17 6.32
C THR A 173 9.83 23.69 5.94
N TYR A 174 9.38 22.72 6.75
CA TYR A 174 9.55 21.28 6.43
C TYR A 174 8.83 20.85 5.14
N ILE A 175 7.64 21.41 4.88
CA ILE A 175 6.85 21.06 3.68
C ILE A 175 7.67 21.32 2.40
N SER A 176 8.34 22.48 2.33
CA SER A 176 9.10 22.86 1.14
C SER A 176 10.24 21.90 0.85
N LYS A 177 11.02 21.53 1.87
CA LYS A 177 12.15 20.60 1.75
C LYS A 177 11.69 19.16 1.52
N SER A 178 10.63 18.71 2.20
CA SER A 178 10.03 17.39 1.97
C SER A 178 9.50 17.26 0.55
N LYS A 179 8.93 18.32 0.00
CA LYS A 179 8.48 18.36 -1.39
C LYS A 179 9.66 18.30 -2.35
N ALA A 180 10.72 19.09 -2.12
CA ALA A 180 11.91 19.05 -2.96
C ALA A 180 12.56 17.65 -2.99
N LEU A 181 12.66 16.98 -1.83
CA LEU A 181 13.17 15.60 -1.75
C LEU A 181 12.24 14.60 -2.44
N HIS A 182 10.92 14.76 -2.29
CA HIS A 182 9.95 13.93 -3.00
C HIS A 182 10.10 14.07 -4.51
N ASP A 183 10.17 15.30 -5.02
CA ASP A 183 10.33 15.60 -6.44
C ASP A 183 11.68 15.04 -6.97
N GLU A 184 12.76 15.14 -6.19
CA GLU A 184 14.07 14.53 -6.50
C GLU A 184 13.95 13.01 -6.68
N ILE A 185 13.33 12.32 -5.71
CA ILE A 185 13.15 10.86 -5.74
C ILE A 185 12.22 10.44 -6.88
N ASP A 186 11.13 11.16 -7.15
CA ASP A 186 10.17 10.83 -8.21
C ASP A 186 10.80 10.84 -9.61
N THR A 187 11.88 11.63 -9.82
CA THR A 187 12.63 11.58 -11.09
C THR A 187 13.25 10.21 -11.39
N LEU A 188 13.52 9.40 -10.36
CA LEU A 188 14.16 8.09 -10.50
C LEU A 188 13.20 6.99 -10.99
N LYS A 189 11.89 7.22 -10.82
CA LYS A 189 10.80 6.28 -11.13
C LYS A 189 10.79 5.77 -12.58
N ALA A 190 11.25 6.56 -13.53
CA ALA A 190 11.29 6.17 -14.94
C ALA A 190 12.42 5.15 -15.24
N ASN A 191 13.41 5.05 -14.35
CA ASN A 191 14.65 4.30 -14.59
C ASN A 191 14.72 2.98 -13.79
N ILE A 192 13.78 2.73 -12.89
CA ILE A 192 13.74 1.50 -12.10
C ILE A 192 13.19 0.34 -12.92
N ASP A 193 13.92 -0.79 -12.92
CA ASP A 193 13.45 -2.05 -13.48
C ASP A 193 13.36 -3.13 -12.40
N LEU A 194 12.13 -3.60 -12.15
CA LEU A 194 11.81 -4.70 -11.25
C LEU A 194 11.18 -5.87 -12.00
N SER A 195 11.29 -5.91 -13.33
CA SER A 195 10.60 -6.88 -14.18
C SER A 195 10.93 -8.34 -13.81
N SER A 196 12.17 -8.62 -13.46
CA SER A 196 12.63 -9.94 -13.02
C SER A 196 11.95 -10.45 -11.75
N PHE A 197 11.40 -9.55 -10.91
CA PHE A 197 10.74 -9.89 -9.66
C PHE A 197 9.21 -9.74 -9.73
N ALA A 198 8.74 -8.77 -10.50
CA ALA A 198 7.38 -8.27 -10.39
C ALA A 198 6.54 -8.40 -11.68
N VAL A 199 7.08 -8.90 -12.79
CA VAL A 199 6.34 -9.01 -14.05
C VAL A 199 6.13 -10.48 -14.44
N PRO A 200 4.88 -10.97 -14.55
CA PRO A 200 3.62 -10.28 -14.23
C PRO A 200 3.46 -10.00 -12.73
N ILE A 201 2.55 -9.08 -12.35
CA ILE A 201 2.39 -8.60 -10.96
C ILE A 201 2.24 -9.72 -9.93
N ASP A 202 1.61 -10.82 -10.33
CA ASP A 202 1.41 -12.01 -9.49
C ASP A 202 2.72 -12.70 -9.10
N ASN A 203 3.83 -12.44 -9.79
CA ASN A 203 5.15 -12.96 -9.41
C ASN A 203 5.55 -12.54 -8.00
N LEU A 204 5.07 -11.37 -7.52
CA LEU A 204 5.33 -10.92 -6.15
C LEU A 204 4.80 -11.89 -5.08
N LEU A 205 3.83 -12.75 -5.43
CA LEU A 205 3.26 -13.75 -4.53
C LEU A 205 4.14 -14.99 -4.39
N GLU A 206 5.11 -15.20 -5.29
CA GLU A 206 6.01 -16.34 -5.21
C GLU A 206 7.08 -16.11 -4.11
N PRO A 207 7.53 -17.18 -3.43
CA PRO A 207 8.50 -17.08 -2.35
C PRO A 207 9.76 -16.29 -2.76
N GLY A 208 10.09 -15.26 -1.97
CA GLY A 208 11.29 -14.44 -2.17
C GLY A 208 11.18 -13.35 -3.24
N MET A 209 10.12 -13.30 -4.06
CA MET A 209 10.01 -12.31 -5.14
C MET A 209 9.72 -10.91 -4.61
N ALA A 210 8.81 -10.77 -3.65
CA ALA A 210 8.55 -9.48 -3.00
C ALA A 210 9.80 -8.95 -2.27
N VAL A 211 10.54 -9.82 -1.57
CA VAL A 211 11.80 -9.48 -0.89
C VAL A 211 12.86 -9.05 -1.91
N GLY A 212 13.06 -9.83 -2.97
CA GLY A 212 14.01 -9.49 -4.04
C GLY A 212 13.67 -8.18 -4.75
N ALA A 213 12.38 -7.88 -4.96
CA ALA A 213 11.93 -6.60 -5.50
C ALA A 213 12.28 -5.44 -4.57
N LEU A 214 12.03 -5.57 -3.27
CA LEU A 214 12.37 -4.56 -2.26
C LEU A 214 13.89 -4.35 -2.16
N ASP A 215 14.69 -5.42 -2.14
CA ASP A 215 16.15 -5.33 -2.10
C ASP A 215 16.71 -4.65 -3.35
N SER A 216 16.15 -4.97 -4.53
CA SER A 216 16.55 -4.37 -5.80
C SER A 216 16.21 -2.88 -5.83
N LEU A 217 15.02 -2.51 -5.36
CA LEU A 217 14.61 -1.12 -5.22
C LEU A 217 15.50 -0.36 -4.25
N ASN A 218 15.78 -0.92 -3.06
CA ASN A 218 16.63 -0.29 -2.06
C ASN A 218 18.05 -0.04 -2.59
N ARG A 219 18.66 -1.05 -3.23
CA ARG A 219 19.97 -0.90 -3.90
C ARG A 219 19.96 0.18 -4.97
N PHE A 220 18.92 0.24 -5.79
CA PHE A 220 18.77 1.27 -6.81
C PHE A 220 18.68 2.67 -6.21
N ILE A 221 17.89 2.87 -5.15
CA ILE A 221 17.81 4.15 -4.45
C ILE A 221 19.17 4.54 -3.85
N ILE A 222 19.86 3.62 -3.18
CA ILE A 222 21.19 3.90 -2.60
C ILE A 222 22.18 4.32 -3.69
N ASP A 223 22.18 3.65 -4.85
CA ASP A 223 23.03 4.01 -5.98
C ASP A 223 22.72 5.43 -6.50
N LYS A 224 21.44 5.76 -6.68
CA LYS A 224 21.02 7.02 -7.33
C LYS A 224 20.91 8.22 -6.41
N ALA A 225 20.44 8.03 -5.19
CA ALA A 225 20.17 9.10 -4.22
C ALA A 225 21.24 9.17 -3.10
N GLY A 226 22.14 8.18 -3.04
CA GLY A 226 23.29 8.14 -2.14
C GLY A 226 23.00 7.56 -0.75
N SER A 227 21.74 7.28 -0.43
CA SER A 227 21.31 6.68 0.84
C SER A 227 19.96 5.97 0.66
N SER A 228 19.51 5.18 1.64
CA SER A 228 18.19 4.54 1.59
C SER A 228 17.06 5.55 1.78
N LEU A 229 15.85 5.24 1.30
CA LEU A 229 14.67 6.12 1.45
C LEU A 229 14.44 6.53 2.91
N GLY A 230 14.56 5.58 3.84
CA GLY A 230 14.36 5.84 5.26
C GLY A 230 15.33 6.89 5.80
N PHE A 231 16.62 6.76 5.50
CA PHE A 231 17.62 7.72 5.94
C PHE A 231 17.47 9.09 5.28
N LEU A 232 17.08 9.16 4.01
CA LEU A 232 16.86 10.43 3.33
C LEU A 232 15.79 11.28 4.05
N TYR A 233 14.68 10.65 4.44
CA TYR A 233 13.62 11.34 5.18
C TYR A 233 13.92 11.56 6.66
N GLN A 234 14.65 10.63 7.29
CA GLN A 234 15.09 10.81 8.67
C GLN A 234 16.05 12.00 8.81
N ASP A 235 17.07 12.06 7.95
CA ASP A 235 18.05 13.16 7.91
C ASP A 235 17.35 14.49 7.64
N LEU A 236 16.39 14.52 6.72
CA LEU A 236 15.58 15.71 6.47
C LEU A 236 14.86 16.18 7.75
N GLY A 237 14.22 15.25 8.47
CA GLY A 237 13.54 15.58 9.72
C GLY A 237 14.51 16.06 10.81
N ASP A 238 15.69 15.45 10.91
CA ASP A 238 16.73 15.87 11.86
C ASP A 238 17.23 17.29 11.56
N ASP A 239 17.53 17.57 10.28
CA ASP A 239 17.98 18.88 9.83
C ASP A 239 16.91 19.96 10.10
N CYS A 240 15.62 19.66 9.86
CA CYS A 240 14.53 20.59 10.16
C CYS A 240 14.34 20.82 11.67
N LEU A 241 14.46 19.79 12.52
CA LEU A 241 14.42 19.96 13.97
C LEU A 241 15.56 20.85 14.47
N LEU A 242 16.77 20.66 13.94
CA LEU A 242 17.94 21.46 14.30
C LEU A 242 17.79 22.93 13.87
N GLU A 243 17.21 23.18 12.69
CA GLU A 243 16.92 24.54 12.23
C GLU A 243 15.84 25.21 13.08
N ASN A 244 14.74 24.52 13.37
CA ASN A 244 13.70 25.01 14.27
C ASN A 244 14.26 25.32 15.67
N GLY A 245 15.23 24.51 16.15
CA GLY A 245 15.97 24.77 17.38
C GLY A 245 16.96 25.94 17.31
N LYS A 246 17.57 26.21 16.17
CA LYS A 246 18.46 27.38 15.97
C LYS A 246 17.68 28.69 15.86
N GLU A 247 16.50 28.65 15.25
CA GLU A 247 15.57 29.80 15.21
C GLU A 247 15.03 30.17 16.61
N MET A 248 15.10 29.26 17.61
CA MET A 248 14.80 29.60 19.01
C MET A 248 15.78 30.61 19.64
N PHE A 249 16.99 30.77 19.09
CA PHE A 249 18.05 31.61 19.67
C PHE A 249 18.31 32.92 18.92
N VAL A 250 17.65 33.18 17.78
CA VAL A 250 17.92 34.38 16.96
C VAL A 250 16.61 35.08 16.59
N SER A 251 16.42 36.29 17.13
CA SER A 251 15.31 37.18 16.76
C SER A 251 15.59 37.88 15.41
N ALA A 252 14.85 37.48 14.37
CA ALA A 252 14.57 38.17 13.08
C ALA A 252 15.69 38.25 11.99
N PRO A 253 15.37 38.62 10.71
CA PRO A 253 14.31 38.18 9.80
C PRO A 253 14.82 37.67 8.41
N ALA A 254 13.86 37.11 7.65
CA ALA A 254 13.81 36.84 6.19
C ALA A 254 14.38 35.51 5.64
N PRO A 255 13.65 34.82 4.73
CA PRO A 255 14.04 33.52 4.20
C PRO A 255 15.16 33.70 3.18
N SER A 256 16.31 33.11 3.48
CA SER A 256 17.38 33.00 2.49
C SER A 256 16.94 32.01 1.41
N THR A 257 16.89 32.51 0.18
CA THR A 257 16.63 31.73 -1.02
C THR A 257 17.71 30.64 -1.13
N VAL A 258 17.37 29.41 -0.75
CA VAL A 258 18.25 28.26 -0.90
C VAL A 258 18.44 28.03 -2.39
N LYS A 259 19.59 28.43 -2.92
CA LYS A 259 20.04 27.98 -4.24
C LYS A 259 20.24 26.48 -4.14
N SER A 260 19.48 25.70 -4.92
CA SER A 260 19.70 24.26 -5.07
C SER A 260 21.17 24.02 -5.39
N PRO A 261 21.91 23.30 -4.53
CA PRO A 261 23.21 22.78 -4.92
C PRO A 261 23.01 21.81 -6.08
N SER A 262 24.02 21.66 -6.93
CA SER A 262 24.07 20.58 -7.92
C SER A 262 23.77 19.23 -7.23
N GLN A 263 23.02 18.34 -7.89
CA GLN A 263 22.61 17.06 -7.30
C GLN A 263 23.81 16.15 -6.98
N ALA A 264 24.87 16.19 -7.79
CA ALA A 264 26.05 15.34 -7.63
C ALA A 264 26.79 15.52 -6.28
N PRO A 265 27.13 16.75 -5.82
CA PRO A 265 27.77 16.93 -4.51
C PRO A 265 26.86 16.54 -3.33
N VAL A 266 25.54 16.71 -3.45
CA VAL A 266 24.58 16.31 -2.40
C VAL A 266 24.52 14.78 -2.27
N VAL A 267 24.46 14.06 -3.39
CA VAL A 267 24.47 12.59 -3.41
C VAL A 267 25.77 12.04 -2.82
N GLU A 268 26.93 12.64 -3.15
CA GLU A 268 28.21 12.17 -2.62
C GLU A 268 28.32 12.41 -1.10
N GLN A 269 27.85 13.57 -0.61
CA GLN A 269 27.77 13.85 0.83
C GLN A 269 26.86 12.84 1.56
N ARG A 270 25.72 12.47 0.96
CA ARG A 270 24.83 11.43 1.50
C ARG A 270 25.52 10.06 1.53
N ARG A 271 26.30 9.72 0.50
CA ARG A 271 27.08 8.46 0.44
C ARG A 271 28.13 8.40 1.53
N GLU A 272 28.85 9.50 1.77
CA GLU A 272 29.82 9.59 2.86
C GLU A 272 29.14 9.38 4.23
N LYS A 273 28.01 10.06 4.47
CA LYS A 273 27.20 9.86 5.70
C LYS A 273 26.69 8.42 5.84
N ASN A 274 26.34 7.76 4.74
CA ASN A 274 25.81 6.40 4.79
C ASN A 274 26.90 5.36 5.14
N LYS A 275 28.16 5.58 4.74
CA LYS A 275 29.30 4.70 5.06
C LYS A 275 29.61 4.60 6.55
N THR A 276 29.30 5.64 7.32
CA THR A 276 29.61 5.71 8.76
C THR A 276 28.44 5.27 9.66
N ARG A 277 27.30 4.86 9.09
CA ARG A 277 26.10 4.48 9.85
C ARG A 277 26.07 3.01 10.26
N PRO A 278 25.51 2.67 11.43
CA PRO A 278 25.20 1.29 11.77
C PRO A 278 24.16 0.68 10.81
N PRO A 279 24.22 -0.64 10.51
CA PRO A 279 23.38 -1.30 9.49
C PRO A 279 21.85 -1.23 9.72
N HIS A 280 21.39 -0.88 10.93
CA HIS A 280 19.97 -0.92 11.33
C HIS A 280 19.46 0.41 11.90
N SER A 281 20.10 1.54 11.60
CA SER A 281 19.83 2.78 12.35
C SER A 281 18.66 3.64 11.81
N SER A 282 17.99 3.25 10.71
CA SER A 282 16.80 4.00 10.28
C SER A 282 15.52 3.39 10.83
N ILE A 283 14.74 4.22 11.53
CA ILE A 283 13.42 3.86 12.07
C ILE A 283 12.36 3.68 10.96
N TYR A 284 12.69 4.00 9.71
CA TYR A 284 11.83 3.84 8.55
C TYR A 284 12.34 2.77 7.58
N THR A 285 13.28 1.91 8.03
CA THR A 285 13.80 0.83 7.19
C THR A 285 12.68 -0.15 6.89
N ILE A 286 12.43 -0.41 5.61
CA ILE A 286 11.61 -1.53 5.17
C ILE A 286 12.56 -2.72 5.03
N ASP A 287 13.08 -3.24 6.14
CA ASP A 287 13.92 -4.45 6.14
C ASP A 287 13.01 -5.67 6.29
N PRO A 288 12.97 -6.59 5.30
CA PRO A 288 12.25 -7.85 5.45
C PRO A 288 12.79 -8.73 6.60
N ASN A 289 13.99 -8.45 7.14
CA ASN A 289 14.56 -9.20 8.26
C ASN A 289 14.03 -8.82 9.65
N GLU A 290 13.44 -7.64 9.86
CA GLU A 290 12.87 -7.29 11.18
C GLU A 290 11.66 -8.16 11.52
N THR A 291 10.95 -8.68 10.52
CA THR A 291 9.87 -9.65 10.72
C THR A 291 10.36 -11.04 11.15
N ARG A 292 11.67 -11.30 11.12
CA ARG A 292 12.24 -12.58 11.60
C ARG A 292 12.34 -12.67 13.12
N SER A 293 12.23 -11.54 13.84
CA SER A 293 12.24 -11.52 15.32
C SER A 293 10.89 -11.88 15.95
N LEU A 294 9.82 -11.93 15.15
CA LEU A 294 8.61 -12.67 15.51
C LEU A 294 8.71 -13.98 14.75
N GLN A 295 9.34 -14.99 15.36
CA GLN A 295 9.08 -16.35 14.94
C GLN A 295 7.54 -16.49 14.86
N PRO A 296 6.96 -16.84 13.70
CA PRO A 296 5.73 -17.58 13.77
C PRO A 296 6.10 -18.79 14.62
N GLU A 297 5.44 -19.00 15.75
CA GLU A 297 5.29 -20.37 16.26
C GLU A 297 5.12 -21.24 15.04
N ALA A 298 6.03 -22.20 14.87
CA ALA A 298 5.92 -23.17 13.79
C ALA A 298 4.53 -23.76 13.93
N LYS A 299 3.57 -23.27 13.11
CA LYS A 299 2.24 -23.84 13.04
C LYS A 299 2.52 -25.29 12.74
N ALA A 300 2.23 -26.16 13.70
CA ALA A 300 2.36 -27.59 13.55
C ALA A 300 1.75 -27.92 12.19
N ARG A 301 2.59 -28.38 11.26
CA ARG A 301 2.12 -28.82 9.95
C ARG A 301 1.03 -29.84 10.25
N SER A 302 -0.18 -29.58 9.77
CA SER A 302 -1.25 -30.56 9.82
C SER A 302 -0.68 -31.86 9.23
N PRO A 303 -0.83 -33.02 9.89
CA PRO A 303 -0.35 -34.26 9.32
C PRO A 303 -0.95 -34.44 7.91
N PRO A 304 -0.14 -34.82 6.93
CA PRO A 304 -0.58 -34.93 5.54
C PRO A 304 -1.77 -35.87 5.42
N LEU A 305 -2.73 -35.49 4.60
CA LEU A 305 -3.93 -36.27 4.39
C LEU A 305 -3.60 -37.50 3.56
N LYS A 306 -3.82 -38.68 4.16
CA LYS A 306 -3.76 -39.96 3.46
C LYS A 306 -4.88 -40.03 2.44
N VAL A 307 -4.51 -40.16 1.16
CA VAL A 307 -5.46 -40.18 0.05
C VAL A 307 -5.12 -41.29 -0.95
N LYS A 308 -6.14 -41.74 -1.68
CA LYS A 308 -5.98 -42.74 -2.73
C LYS A 308 -5.09 -42.22 -3.88
N PRO A 309 -4.35 -43.10 -4.59
CA PRO A 309 -3.48 -42.70 -5.70
C PRO A 309 -4.19 -41.88 -6.80
N SER A 310 -5.44 -42.24 -7.10
CA SER A 310 -6.26 -41.52 -8.09
C SER A 310 -6.61 -40.09 -7.69
N ILE A 311 -6.60 -39.76 -6.39
CA ILE A 311 -6.82 -38.42 -5.87
C ILE A 311 -5.53 -37.61 -5.97
N ILE A 312 -4.38 -38.24 -5.69
CA ILE A 312 -3.06 -37.63 -5.87
C ILE A 312 -2.81 -37.27 -7.32
N GLU A 313 -3.18 -38.14 -8.27
CA GLU A 313 -3.03 -37.87 -9.69
C GLU A 313 -3.82 -36.62 -10.14
N VAL A 314 -5.03 -36.43 -9.60
CA VAL A 314 -5.86 -35.24 -9.85
C VAL A 314 -5.15 -33.97 -9.35
N PHE A 315 -4.68 -33.96 -8.11
CA PHE A 315 -3.99 -32.79 -7.56
C PHE A 315 -2.60 -32.57 -8.16
N SER A 316 -1.88 -33.65 -8.51
CA SER A 316 -0.60 -33.59 -9.23
C SER A 316 -0.78 -32.94 -10.60
N THR A 317 -1.86 -33.27 -11.31
CA THR A 317 -2.20 -32.65 -12.59
C THR A 317 -2.50 -31.15 -12.42
N ILE A 318 -3.17 -30.75 -11.32
CA ILE A 318 -3.49 -29.35 -11.01
C ILE A 318 -2.24 -28.54 -10.59
N PHE A 319 -1.34 -29.13 -9.81
CA PHE A 319 -0.19 -28.43 -9.21
C PHE A 319 1.12 -28.56 -10.00
N SER A 320 1.18 -29.43 -11.02
CA SER A 320 2.37 -29.57 -11.86
C SER A 320 2.68 -28.30 -12.67
N ARG A 321 3.93 -27.82 -12.60
CA ARG A 321 4.42 -26.60 -13.27
C ARG A 321 4.88 -26.83 -14.73
N SER A 322 4.51 -27.94 -15.38
CA SER A 322 4.94 -28.30 -16.75
C SER A 322 4.12 -27.58 -17.85
N GLN A 323 4.76 -27.28 -18.99
CA GLN A 323 4.13 -26.63 -20.16
C GLN A 323 3.27 -27.59 -21.02
N ALA A 324 3.47 -28.91 -20.92
CA ALA A 324 2.62 -29.91 -21.55
C ALA A 324 1.63 -30.46 -20.51
N ARG A 325 0.53 -29.75 -20.29
CA ARG A 325 -0.46 -30.11 -19.26
C ARG A 325 -1.41 -31.19 -19.78
N GLY A 326 -1.71 -32.18 -18.94
CA GLY A 326 -2.87 -33.04 -19.11
C GLY A 326 -4.16 -32.26 -18.81
N SER A 327 -5.24 -32.56 -19.53
CA SER A 327 -6.56 -31.98 -19.26
C SER A 327 -7.27 -32.77 -18.16
N LEU A 328 -7.75 -32.09 -17.12
CA LEU A 328 -8.48 -32.71 -16.02
C LEU A 328 -9.99 -32.51 -16.22
N SER A 329 -10.78 -33.58 -16.15
CA SER A 329 -12.23 -33.44 -16.21
C SER A 329 -12.81 -32.81 -14.93
N TRP A 330 -13.82 -31.96 -15.09
CA TRP A 330 -14.57 -31.35 -13.99
C TRP A 330 -15.15 -32.41 -13.03
N THR A 331 -15.60 -33.53 -13.59
CA THR A 331 -16.12 -34.68 -12.83
C THR A 331 -15.05 -35.33 -11.98
N ALA A 332 -13.81 -35.47 -12.48
CA ALA A 332 -12.69 -36.02 -11.71
C ALA A 332 -12.32 -35.10 -10.53
N PHE A 333 -12.27 -33.79 -10.76
CA PHE A 333 -12.04 -32.81 -9.69
C PHE A 333 -13.12 -32.82 -8.62
N ARG A 334 -14.40 -32.78 -9.01
CA ARG A 334 -15.52 -32.83 -8.06
C ARG A 334 -15.51 -34.13 -7.25
N SER A 335 -15.22 -35.25 -7.90
CA SER A 335 -15.11 -36.56 -7.24
C SER A 335 -13.95 -36.59 -6.24
N ALA A 336 -12.80 -36.01 -6.57
CA ALA A 336 -11.67 -35.88 -5.65
C ALA A 336 -12.03 -35.01 -4.43
N MET A 337 -12.69 -33.87 -4.63
CA MET A 337 -13.14 -33.00 -3.53
C MET A 337 -14.16 -33.71 -2.61
N THR A 338 -15.12 -34.45 -3.19
CA THR A 338 -16.08 -35.24 -2.41
C THR A 338 -15.40 -36.39 -1.66
N ALA A 339 -14.39 -37.03 -2.25
CA ALA A 339 -13.60 -38.06 -1.59
C ALA A 339 -12.78 -37.50 -0.41
N LEU A 340 -12.35 -36.23 -0.49
CA LEU A 340 -11.79 -35.45 0.63
C LEU A 340 -12.84 -34.97 1.65
N LYS A 341 -14.08 -35.46 1.55
CA LYS A 341 -15.23 -35.11 2.41
C LYS A 341 -15.67 -33.64 2.32
N PHE A 342 -15.31 -32.91 1.27
CA PHE A 342 -15.91 -31.60 1.04
C PHE A 342 -17.39 -31.76 0.68
N SER A 343 -18.24 -30.94 1.30
CA SER A 343 -19.61 -30.83 0.82
C SER A 343 -19.67 -29.85 -0.36
N VAL A 344 -20.41 -30.22 -1.40
CA VAL A 344 -20.52 -29.44 -2.63
C VAL A 344 -21.94 -28.92 -2.76
N LYS A 345 -22.13 -27.60 -2.76
CA LYS A 345 -23.44 -26.97 -3.01
C LYS A 345 -23.43 -26.25 -4.36
N PRO A 346 -24.38 -26.54 -5.27
CA PRO A 346 -24.54 -25.75 -6.47
C PRO A 346 -25.03 -24.34 -6.10
N GLY A 347 -24.41 -23.32 -6.69
CA GLY A 347 -24.79 -21.91 -6.58
C GLY A 347 -25.62 -21.46 -7.79
N ALA A 348 -25.73 -20.15 -8.00
CA ALA A 348 -26.41 -19.61 -9.18
C ALA A 348 -25.59 -19.89 -10.47
N GLY A 349 -26.24 -20.45 -11.49
CA GLY A 349 -25.62 -20.77 -12.78
C GLY A 349 -24.67 -21.97 -12.70
N SER A 350 -23.49 -21.86 -13.32
CA SER A 350 -22.47 -22.92 -13.35
C SER A 350 -21.57 -22.96 -12.09
N ALA A 351 -21.87 -22.16 -11.06
CA ALA A 351 -21.05 -22.07 -9.85
C ALA A 351 -21.27 -23.26 -8.91
N ASN A 352 -20.19 -23.84 -8.38
CA ASN A 352 -20.22 -24.86 -7.33
C ASN A 352 -19.36 -24.40 -6.14
N SER A 353 -19.95 -24.36 -4.95
CA SER A 353 -19.26 -24.02 -3.71
C SER A 353 -18.84 -25.28 -2.96
N PHE A 354 -17.57 -25.33 -2.56
CA PHE A 354 -16.95 -26.43 -1.84
C PHE A 354 -16.70 -26.01 -0.39
N PHE A 355 -17.23 -26.77 0.56
CA PHE A 355 -17.10 -26.50 1.99
C PHE A 355 -16.18 -27.55 2.62
N PRO A 356 -15.12 -27.13 3.32
CA PRO A 356 -14.17 -28.04 3.94
C PRO A 356 -14.84 -28.83 5.08
N PRO A 357 -14.44 -30.10 5.31
CA PRO A 357 -14.90 -30.86 6.46
C PRO A 357 -14.31 -30.32 7.76
N GLU A 358 -14.95 -30.64 8.88
CA GLU A 358 -14.50 -30.23 10.21
C GLU A 358 -13.12 -30.83 10.51
N GLY A 359 -12.15 -29.99 10.92
CA GLY A 359 -10.77 -30.41 11.18
C GLY A 359 -9.76 -30.26 10.02
N PHE A 360 -10.18 -29.82 8.82
CA PHE A 360 -9.32 -29.75 7.62
C PHE A 360 -8.35 -28.54 7.57
N GLY A 361 -8.15 -27.82 8.69
CA GLY A 361 -7.23 -26.67 8.80
C GLY A 361 -7.64 -25.40 8.01
N VAL A 362 -8.54 -25.51 7.04
CA VAL A 362 -9.09 -24.39 6.25
C VAL A 362 -10.56 -24.20 6.64
N ARG A 363 -10.92 -23.02 7.13
CA ARG A 363 -12.32 -22.69 7.54
C ARG A 363 -13.15 -22.02 6.44
N LYS A 364 -12.52 -21.55 5.36
CA LYS A 364 -13.19 -20.76 4.31
C LYS A 364 -13.62 -21.67 3.17
N SER A 365 -14.90 -21.62 2.79
CA SER A 365 -15.40 -22.24 1.56
C SER A 365 -14.91 -21.49 0.34
N PHE A 366 -14.77 -22.19 -0.79
CA PHE A 366 -14.43 -21.55 -2.06
C PHE A 366 -15.43 -21.96 -3.16
N THR A 367 -15.61 -21.10 -4.16
CA THR A 367 -16.57 -21.30 -5.24
C THR A 367 -15.85 -21.34 -6.56
N VAL A 368 -16.12 -22.36 -7.38
CA VAL A 368 -15.56 -22.53 -8.71
C VAL A 368 -16.68 -22.61 -9.73
N HIS A 369 -16.56 -21.85 -10.81
CA HIS A 369 -17.45 -21.96 -11.97
C HIS A 369 -17.07 -23.17 -12.81
N GLN A 370 -18.03 -24.06 -13.06
CA GLN A 370 -17.84 -25.20 -13.96
C GLN A 370 -17.44 -24.68 -15.35
N PRO A 371 -16.28 -25.10 -15.89
CA PRO A 371 -15.83 -24.71 -17.22
C PRO A 371 -16.79 -25.21 -18.31
N HIS A 372 -17.01 -24.42 -19.36
CA HIS A 372 -17.93 -24.76 -20.46
C HIS A 372 -17.56 -26.05 -21.20
N GLN A 373 -16.27 -26.39 -21.27
CA GLN A 373 -15.79 -27.64 -21.88
C GLN A 373 -15.64 -28.79 -20.86
N SER A 374 -16.07 -28.59 -19.61
CA SER A 374 -15.89 -29.53 -18.49
C SER A 374 -14.45 -29.98 -18.26
N GLN A 375 -13.49 -29.14 -18.67
CA GLN A 375 -12.05 -29.34 -18.50
C GLN A 375 -11.48 -28.24 -17.61
N ILE A 376 -10.61 -28.62 -16.69
CA ILE A 376 -9.97 -27.75 -15.71
C ILE A 376 -8.49 -27.62 -16.07
N GLU A 377 -8.03 -26.38 -16.24
CA GLU A 377 -6.62 -26.07 -16.50
C GLU A 377 -6.07 -25.04 -15.50
N GLY A 378 -4.94 -25.35 -14.86
CA GLY A 378 -4.13 -24.40 -14.08
C GLY A 378 -4.14 -24.59 -12.56
N TYR A 379 -3.13 -24.01 -11.91
CA TYR A 379 -2.83 -24.15 -10.47
C TYR A 379 -3.59 -23.15 -9.58
N ARG A 380 -4.43 -22.27 -10.14
CA ARG A 380 -5.09 -21.16 -9.43
C ARG A 380 -6.43 -21.52 -8.78
N LEU A 381 -6.82 -22.79 -8.79
CA LEU A 381 -8.12 -23.24 -8.28
C LEU A 381 -8.16 -23.44 -6.77
N LEU A 382 -7.01 -23.67 -6.13
CA LEU A 382 -6.91 -24.00 -4.72
C LEU A 382 -5.86 -23.11 -4.07
N TYR A 383 -6.31 -22.01 -3.44
CA TYR A 383 -5.45 -21.16 -2.64
C TYR A 383 -5.17 -21.81 -1.28
N GLY A 384 -3.88 -21.99 -0.95
CA GLY A 384 -3.44 -22.47 0.35
C GLY A 384 -2.99 -23.94 0.42
N TRP A 385 -2.97 -24.68 -0.71
CA TRP A 385 -2.48 -26.06 -0.78
C TRP A 385 -1.31 -26.21 -1.75
N GLY A 386 -0.40 -27.13 -1.43
CA GLY A 386 0.72 -27.55 -2.27
C GLY A 386 0.75 -29.08 -2.41
N MET A 387 1.66 -29.60 -3.24
CA MET A 387 1.84 -31.06 -3.41
C MET A 387 2.17 -31.78 -2.10
N ASP A 388 2.84 -31.10 -1.19
CA ASP A 388 3.21 -31.53 0.16
C ASP A 388 2.01 -31.63 1.12
N SER A 389 0.81 -31.23 0.70
CA SER A 389 -0.42 -31.35 1.48
C SER A 389 -1.06 -32.75 1.43
N PHE A 390 -0.58 -33.64 0.56
CA PHE A 390 -1.17 -34.96 0.29
C PHE A 390 -0.13 -36.08 0.37
N GLU A 391 -0.47 -37.19 1.05
CA GLU A 391 0.35 -38.40 1.09
C GLU A 391 -0.44 -39.62 0.58
N GLN A 392 0.23 -40.52 -0.11
CA GLN A 392 -0.37 -41.72 -0.68
C GLN A 392 -0.69 -42.75 0.41
N GLU A 393 -1.92 -43.26 0.42
CA GLU A 393 -2.26 -44.45 1.19
C GLU A 393 -1.43 -45.65 0.71
N SER A 394 -0.78 -46.33 1.66
CA SER A 394 0.01 -47.55 1.45
C SER A 394 -0.88 -48.73 1.09
#